data_AF-A0A354DLV3-F1
#
_entry.id   AF-A0A354DLV3-F1
#
_cell.length_a   1.000
_cell.length_b   1.000
_cell.length_c   1.000
_cell.angle_alpha   90.00
_cell.angle_beta   90.00
_cell.angle_gamma   90.00
#
_symmetry.space_group_name_H-M   'P 1'
#
loop_
_entity.id
_entity.type
_entity.pdbx_description
1 polymer ?
#
loop_
_entity_poly.entity_id
_entity_poly.type
_entity_poly.pdbx_seq_one_letter_code
_entity_poly.pdbx_strand_id
1 'polypeptide(L)'
;MNKWLRIGGSAVLAFSLLSVPFMDAAAVEAKGRTSMSYISFINKDQYNYYIDRTHNSLNVVTPNYFSLNSDGTLKINTAFIDPSFINEMHNEGVRVVPFIQNAWGDGTALTNRDALSQQIANAIATYNLDGVNVDLEGLNETH
;
A
#
# COMPACT_ATOMS: atom_id res chain seq x y z
N MET A 1 77.14 30.80 7.90
CA MET A 1 75.97 31.09 8.74
C MET A 1 74.73 30.54 8.04
N ASN A 2 74.00 29.71 8.76
CA ASN A 2 72.86 28.91 8.35
C ASN A 2 71.78 29.74 7.63
N LYS A 3 70.98 29.12 6.76
CA LYS A 3 69.54 28.87 7.01
C LYS A 3 68.85 28.15 5.82
N TRP A 4 68.46 26.90 6.08
CA TRP A 4 67.20 26.18 5.74
C TRP A 4 66.71 26.11 4.28
N LEU A 5 66.60 24.91 3.67
CA LEU A 5 65.55 23.88 3.82
C LEU A 5 64.25 24.24 3.06
N ARG A 6 63.93 23.48 2.00
CA ARG A 6 62.78 22.54 1.88
C ARG A 6 62.30 22.40 0.44
N ILE A 7 62.34 21.15 -0.02
CA ILE A 7 61.54 20.57 -1.09
C ILE A 7 60.07 20.62 -0.66
N GLY A 8 59.14 20.91 -1.58
CA GLY A 8 57.73 20.59 -1.36
C GLY A 8 56.74 21.11 -2.40
N GLY A 9 56.11 20.18 -3.13
CA GLY A 9 54.78 20.26 -3.73
C GLY A 9 54.62 21.21 -4.93
N SER A 10 53.86 20.87 -5.97
CA SER A 10 52.61 20.11 -5.92
C SER A 10 52.39 19.31 -7.20
N ALA A 11 52.18 18.00 -7.05
CA ALA A 11 51.45 17.23 -8.05
C ALA A 11 49.97 17.59 -7.88
N VAL A 12 49.42 18.31 -8.85
CA VAL A 12 47.98 18.57 -8.93
C VAL A 12 47.32 17.26 -9.37
N LEU A 13 46.75 16.52 -8.41
CA LEU A 13 45.81 15.45 -8.68
C LEU A 13 44.49 16.09 -9.09
N ALA A 14 44.27 16.21 -10.40
CA ALA A 14 42.99 16.59 -10.96
C ALA A 14 42.00 15.42 -10.76
N PHE A 15 41.21 15.49 -9.68
CA PHE A 15 40.08 14.60 -9.48
C PHE A 15 38.92 15.13 -10.32
N SER A 16 38.80 14.67 -11.56
CA SER A 16 37.60 14.91 -12.37
C SER A 16 36.44 14.17 -11.70
N LEU A 17 35.59 14.91 -10.99
CA LEU A 17 34.29 14.43 -10.54
C LEU A 17 33.47 14.09 -11.79
N LEU A 18 33.53 12.83 -12.19
CA LEU A 18 32.53 12.24 -13.08
C LEU A 18 31.19 12.42 -12.39
N SER A 19 30.35 13.29 -12.95
CA SER A 19 28.93 13.33 -12.65
C SER A 19 28.36 11.97 -13.02
N VAL A 20 28.34 11.05 -12.06
CA VAL A 20 27.54 9.84 -12.17
C VAL A 20 26.12 10.37 -12.27
N PRO A 21 25.41 10.16 -13.39
CA PRO A 21 23.98 10.40 -13.36
C PRO A 21 23.48 9.52 -12.22
N PHE A 22 22.87 10.14 -11.21
CA PHE A 22 21.96 9.41 -10.35
C PHE A 22 20.95 8.82 -11.33
N MET A 23 21.13 7.54 -11.67
CA MET A 23 20.05 6.78 -12.25
C MET A 23 18.92 7.00 -11.25
N ASP A 24 17.82 7.59 -11.72
CA ASP A 24 16.54 7.42 -11.05
C ASP A 24 16.55 5.97 -10.58
N ALA A 25 16.36 5.77 -9.28
CA ALA A 25 16.09 4.44 -8.77
C ALA A 25 14.82 4.02 -9.48
N ALA A 26 14.99 3.47 -10.69
CA ALA A 26 13.92 3.06 -11.57
C ALA A 26 13.09 2.19 -10.66
N ALA A 27 11.86 2.66 -10.40
CA ALA A 27 10.90 1.95 -9.59
C ALA A 27 11.10 0.48 -9.93
N VAL A 28 11.57 -0.29 -8.95
CA VAL A 28 11.71 -1.73 -9.12
C VAL A 28 10.27 -2.18 -9.20
N GLU A 29 9.73 -2.10 -10.41
CA GLU A 29 8.47 -2.67 -10.83
C GLU A 29 8.72 -4.15 -10.59
N ALA A 30 8.27 -4.59 -9.42
CA ALA A 30 8.32 -5.96 -8.99
C ALA A 30 7.35 -6.73 -9.88
N LYS A 31 7.68 -6.86 -11.18
CA LYS A 31 6.84 -7.49 -12.19
C LYS A 31 6.54 -8.91 -11.73
N GLY A 32 5.33 -9.07 -11.18
CA GLY A 32 4.79 -10.33 -10.68
C GLY A 32 4.89 -10.60 -9.17
N ARG A 33 5.41 -9.71 -8.31
CA ARG A 33 5.40 -9.93 -6.85
C ARG A 33 4.50 -8.92 -6.14
N THR A 34 3.60 -9.41 -5.31
CA THR A 34 2.79 -8.57 -4.41
C THR A 34 3.55 -8.35 -3.09
N SER A 35 3.68 -7.11 -2.67
CA SER A 35 4.14 -6.70 -1.34
C SER A 35 3.04 -5.84 -0.73
N MET A 36 2.44 -6.32 0.35
CA MET A 36 1.21 -5.76 0.88
C MET A 36 1.24 -5.58 2.39
N SER A 37 0.49 -4.60 2.88
CA SER A 37 0.23 -4.43 4.32
C SER A 37 -1.24 -4.15 4.58
N TYR A 38 -1.73 -4.68 5.69
CA TYR A 38 -3.04 -4.31 6.23
C TYR A 38 -2.90 -3.00 7.00
N ILE A 39 -3.82 -2.06 6.74
CA ILE A 39 -3.92 -0.82 7.51
C ILE A 39 -5.26 -0.83 8.24
N SER A 40 -5.22 -1.31 9.48
CA SER A 40 -6.38 -1.46 10.35
C SER A 40 -6.09 -0.87 11.73
N PHE A 41 -7.11 -0.35 12.40
CA PHE A 41 -7.03 0.23 13.75
C PHE A 41 -6.15 1.48 13.88
N ILE A 42 -5.86 2.16 12.78
CA ILE A 42 -5.10 3.41 12.72
C ILE A 42 -6.04 4.55 12.29
N ASN A 43 -5.80 5.77 12.78
CA ASN A 43 -6.52 6.96 12.28
C ASN A 43 -6.22 7.15 10.79
N LYS A 44 -7.25 7.30 9.96
CA LYS A 44 -7.12 7.52 8.50
C LYS A 44 -6.19 8.69 8.15
N ASP A 45 -6.14 9.72 8.99
CA ASP A 45 -5.30 10.90 8.79
C ASP A 45 -3.80 10.58 8.93
N GLN A 46 -3.46 9.38 9.40
CA GLN A 46 -2.08 8.89 9.52
C GLN A 46 -1.72 7.85 8.44
N TYR A 47 -2.63 7.54 7.50
CA TYR A 47 -2.37 6.48 6.52
C TYR A 47 -1.13 6.77 5.67
N ASN A 48 -1.04 7.96 5.07
CA ASN A 48 0.14 8.38 4.31
C ASN A 48 1.42 8.29 5.14
N TYR A 49 1.39 8.81 6.37
CA TYR A 49 2.55 8.75 7.27
C TYR A 49 3.11 7.33 7.46
N TYR A 50 2.24 6.32 7.57
CA TYR A 50 2.70 4.94 7.72
C TYR A 50 3.13 4.30 6.39
N ILE A 51 2.47 4.63 5.27
CA ILE A 51 2.86 4.15 3.95
C ILE A 51 4.22 4.71 3.53
N ASP A 52 4.46 6.01 3.71
CA ASP A 52 5.74 6.67 3.41
C ASP A 52 6.93 5.98 4.10
N ARG A 53 6.71 5.52 5.34
CA ARG A 53 7.73 4.84 6.15
C ARG A 53 8.02 3.41 5.70
N THR A 54 7.27 2.89 4.74
CA THR A 54 7.62 1.64 4.06
C THR A 54 8.66 1.85 2.96
N HIS A 55 9.03 3.10 2.66
CA HIS A 55 10.06 3.45 1.68
C HIS A 55 9.84 2.77 0.32
N ASN A 56 8.61 2.88 -0.21
CA ASN A 56 8.17 2.30 -1.48
C ASN A 56 8.34 0.77 -1.58
N SER A 57 8.37 0.07 -0.44
CA SER A 57 8.47 -1.40 -0.42
C SER A 57 7.12 -2.09 -0.60
N LEU A 58 6.00 -1.37 -0.48
CA LEU A 58 4.66 -1.87 -0.73
C LEU A 58 4.19 -1.52 -2.14
N ASN A 59 3.42 -2.42 -2.74
CA ASN A 59 2.67 -2.15 -3.97
C ASN A 59 1.16 -2.39 -3.81
N VAL A 60 0.72 -2.80 -2.62
CA VAL A 60 -0.69 -2.90 -2.23
C VAL A 60 -0.86 -2.42 -0.79
N VAL A 61 -1.86 -1.59 -0.55
CA VAL A 61 -2.38 -1.29 0.79
C VAL A 61 -3.78 -1.86 0.94
N THR A 62 -4.03 -2.50 2.09
CA THR A 62 -5.29 -3.22 2.36
C THR A 62 -6.03 -2.58 3.55
N PRO A 63 -6.87 -1.54 3.31
CA PRO A 63 -7.60 -0.86 4.37
C PRO A 63 -8.91 -1.57 4.78
N ASN A 64 -9.40 -1.26 5.98
CA ASN A 64 -10.63 -1.82 6.56
C ASN A 64 -11.93 -1.16 6.03
N TYR A 65 -12.13 -1.13 4.72
CA TYR A 65 -13.32 -0.48 4.14
C TYR A 65 -14.55 -1.37 4.10
N PHE A 66 -14.39 -2.70 4.11
CA PHE A 66 -15.50 -3.63 3.95
C PHE A 66 -15.66 -4.55 5.15
N SER A 67 -16.93 -4.78 5.51
CA SER A 67 -17.34 -5.80 6.47
C SER A 67 -18.69 -6.38 6.02
N LEU A 68 -19.20 -7.35 6.76
CA LEU A 68 -20.51 -7.94 6.50
C LEU A 68 -21.55 -7.48 7.53
N ASN A 69 -22.74 -7.20 7.06
CA ASN A 69 -23.93 -7.14 7.90
C ASN A 69 -24.32 -8.56 8.34
N SER A 70 -25.12 -8.68 9.39
CA SER A 70 -25.61 -9.97 9.90
C SER A 70 -26.48 -10.74 8.89
N ASP A 71 -27.09 -10.04 7.92
CA ASP A 71 -27.88 -10.64 6.83
C ASP A 71 -27.02 -11.06 5.63
N GLY A 72 -25.70 -10.90 5.72
CA GLY A 72 -24.75 -11.27 4.67
C GLY A 72 -24.53 -10.22 3.59
N THR A 73 -25.17 -9.06 3.67
CA THR A 73 -24.94 -7.95 2.74
C THR A 73 -23.64 -7.19 3.07
N LEU A 74 -23.08 -6.53 2.05
CA LEU A 74 -21.89 -5.69 2.21
C LEU A 74 -22.18 -4.49 3.13
N LYS A 75 -21.34 -4.32 4.14
CA LYS A 75 -21.24 -3.11 4.95
C LYS A 75 -20.00 -2.33 4.58
N ILE A 76 -20.19 -1.07 4.17
CA ILE A 76 -19.10 -0.16 3.81
C ILE A 76 -18.79 0.74 5.01
N ASN A 77 -17.56 0.71 5.49
CA ASN A 77 -17.08 1.54 6.58
C ASN A 77 -16.66 2.93 6.06
N THR A 78 -17.63 3.71 5.61
CA THR A 78 -17.40 5.01 4.94
C THR A 78 -16.57 6.00 5.75
N ALA A 79 -16.59 5.90 7.09
CA ALA A 79 -15.77 6.73 7.97
C ALA A 79 -14.25 6.57 7.76
N PHE A 80 -13.79 5.47 7.17
CA PHE A 80 -12.37 5.22 6.87
C PHE A 80 -12.00 5.49 5.41
N ILE A 81 -12.98 5.72 4.54
CA ILE A 81 -12.73 6.00 3.12
C ILE A 81 -12.29 7.45 2.98
N ASP A 82 -11.09 7.65 2.43
CA ASP A 82 -10.54 8.97 2.13
C ASP A 82 -10.12 9.02 0.65
N PRO A 83 -10.86 9.73 -0.21
CA PRO A 83 -10.53 9.84 -1.63
C PRO A 83 -9.14 10.43 -1.88
N SER A 84 -8.64 11.30 -0.99
CA SER A 84 -7.32 11.91 -1.13
C SER A 84 -6.23 10.85 -0.95
N PHE A 85 -6.38 10.00 0.07
CA PHE A 85 -5.51 8.84 0.29
C PHE A 85 -5.49 7.90 -0.92
N ILE A 86 -6.66 7.55 -1.45
CA ILE A 86 -6.78 6.65 -2.60
C ILE A 86 -6.04 7.22 -3.82
N ASN A 87 -6.26 8.50 -4.12
CA ASN A 87 -5.59 9.17 -5.23
C ASN A 87 -4.07 9.26 -5.04
N GLU A 88 -3.60 9.49 -3.81
CA GLU A 88 -2.18 9.55 -3.49
C GLU A 88 -1.51 8.19 -3.70
N MET A 89 -2.11 7.11 -3.19
CA MET A 89 -1.63 5.73 -3.45
C MET A 89 -1.55 5.44 -4.95
N HIS A 90 -2.58 5.81 -5.72
CA HIS A 90 -2.58 5.64 -7.17
C HIS A 90 -1.46 6.43 -7.86
N ASN A 91 -1.22 7.67 -7.43
CA ASN A 91 -0.12 8.50 -7.96
C ASN A 91 1.25 7.89 -7.68
N GLU A 92 1.39 7.16 -6.58
CA GLU A 92 2.62 6.45 -6.20
C GLU A 92 2.72 5.04 -6.80
N GLY A 93 1.71 4.58 -7.54
CA GLY A 93 1.66 3.23 -8.10
C GLY A 93 1.33 2.14 -7.07
N VAL A 94 0.80 2.51 -5.91
CA VAL A 94 0.30 1.60 -4.87
C VAL A 94 -1.18 1.32 -5.10
N ARG A 95 -1.55 0.05 -5.17
CA ARG A 95 -2.96 -0.36 -5.29
C ARG A 95 -3.68 -0.32 -3.94
N VAL A 96 -4.90 0.17 -3.92
CA VAL A 96 -5.80 0.17 -2.76
C VAL A 96 -6.78 -0.99 -2.90
N VAL A 97 -6.56 -2.05 -2.11
CA VAL A 97 -7.33 -3.30 -2.17
C VAL A 97 -7.93 -3.56 -0.80
N PRO A 98 -9.12 -3.02 -0.46
CA PRO A 98 -9.67 -3.17 0.88
C PRO A 98 -9.98 -4.62 1.21
N PHE A 99 -9.88 -4.97 2.49
CA PHE A 99 -10.33 -6.29 2.93
C PHE A 99 -11.80 -6.28 3.32
N ILE A 100 -12.46 -7.43 3.12
CA ILE A 100 -13.80 -7.73 3.64
C ILE A 100 -13.72 -8.77 4.74
N GLN A 101 -14.29 -8.46 5.90
CA GLN A 101 -14.30 -9.34 7.06
C GLN A 101 -15.70 -9.69 7.57
N ASN A 102 -15.81 -10.86 8.20
CA ASN A 102 -17.04 -11.35 8.87
C ASN A 102 -17.02 -11.19 10.40
N ALA A 103 -15.95 -10.65 10.99
CA ALA A 103 -15.79 -10.55 12.44
C ALA A 103 -16.09 -11.87 13.19
N TRP A 104 -15.58 -13.00 12.67
CA TRP A 104 -15.83 -14.36 13.18
C TRP A 104 -17.29 -14.88 13.04
N GLY A 105 -18.07 -14.29 12.13
CA GLY A 105 -19.41 -14.78 11.78
C GLY A 105 -19.38 -16.14 11.07
N ASP A 106 -20.49 -16.86 11.12
CA ASP A 106 -20.59 -18.27 10.69
C ASP A 106 -20.47 -18.54 9.17
N GLY A 107 -20.45 -17.49 8.34
CA GLY A 107 -20.39 -17.62 6.88
C GLY A 107 -21.74 -17.48 6.18
N THR A 108 -22.82 -17.13 6.88
CA THR A 108 -24.15 -16.89 6.30
C THR A 108 -24.12 -16.00 5.04
N ALA A 109 -23.20 -15.03 4.97
CA ALA A 109 -23.00 -14.17 3.80
C ALA A 109 -22.72 -14.92 2.47
N LEU A 110 -22.15 -16.12 2.54
CA LEU A 110 -21.83 -16.94 1.36
C LEU A 110 -23.10 -17.50 0.69
N THR A 111 -24.22 -17.59 1.40
CA THR A 111 -25.51 -17.96 0.82
C THR A 111 -25.99 -16.92 -0.20
N ASN A 112 -25.61 -15.65 -0.03
CA ASN A 112 -25.96 -14.51 -0.87
C ASN A 112 -24.77 -14.06 -1.76
N ARG A 113 -23.82 -14.96 -2.05
CA ARG A 113 -22.55 -14.63 -2.73
C ARG A 113 -22.67 -13.85 -4.04
N ASP A 114 -23.71 -14.09 -4.83
CA ASP A 114 -23.88 -13.40 -6.12
C ASP A 114 -24.24 -11.92 -5.89
N ALA A 115 -25.19 -11.67 -4.98
CA ALA A 115 -25.57 -10.31 -4.58
C ALA A 115 -24.41 -9.59 -3.88
N LEU A 116 -23.70 -10.29 -2.97
CA LEU A 116 -22.54 -9.74 -2.28
C LEU A 116 -21.41 -9.37 -3.26
N SER A 117 -21.12 -10.24 -4.23
CA SER A 117 -20.11 -9.99 -5.26
C SER A 117 -20.46 -8.76 -6.10
N GLN A 118 -21.73 -8.58 -6.44
CA GLN A 118 -22.19 -7.38 -7.16
C GLN A 118 -22.06 -6.12 -6.31
N GLN A 119 -22.39 -6.18 -5.01
CA GLN A 119 -22.21 -5.06 -4.09
C GLN A 119 -20.74 -4.66 -3.97
N ILE A 120 -19.83 -5.64 -3.86
CA ILE A 120 -18.38 -5.40 -3.82
C ILE A 120 -17.90 -4.76 -5.13
N ALA A 121 -18.28 -5.30 -6.28
CA ALA A 121 -17.91 -4.75 -7.58
C ALA A 121 -18.40 -3.29 -7.74
N ASN A 122 -19.63 -3.00 -7.31
CA ASN A 122 -20.18 -1.66 -7.33
C ASN A 122 -19.40 -0.71 -6.41
N ALA A 123 -19.03 -1.16 -5.19
CA ALA A 123 -18.25 -0.36 -4.26
C ALA A 123 -16.84 -0.08 -4.82
N ILE A 124 -16.18 -1.10 -5.39
CA ILE A 124 -14.88 -0.95 -6.06
C ILE A 124 -14.95 0.13 -7.14
N ALA A 125 -15.95 0.06 -8.02
CA ALA A 125 -16.14 1.06 -9.07
C ALA A 125 -16.48 2.45 -8.52
N THR A 126 -17.32 2.54 -7.48
CA THR A 126 -17.77 3.80 -6.88
C THR A 126 -16.62 4.57 -6.21
N TYR A 127 -15.73 3.85 -5.52
CA TYR A 127 -14.65 4.45 -4.73
C TYR A 127 -13.29 4.41 -5.43
N ASN A 128 -13.24 4.00 -6.70
CA ASN A 128 -12.00 3.86 -7.48
C ASN A 128 -10.96 2.98 -6.75
N LEU A 129 -11.37 1.77 -6.37
CA LEU A 129 -10.50 0.80 -5.69
C LEU A 129 -9.94 -0.22 -6.69
N ASP A 130 -8.86 -0.90 -6.32
CA ASP A 130 -8.14 -1.81 -7.21
C ASP A 130 -8.51 -3.28 -7.03
N GLY A 131 -9.45 -3.59 -6.13
CA GLY A 131 -9.91 -4.94 -5.87
C GLY A 131 -10.49 -5.12 -4.46
N VAL A 132 -10.53 -6.38 -4.02
CA VAL A 132 -10.89 -6.77 -2.65
C VAL A 132 -9.96 -7.87 -2.16
N ASN A 133 -9.61 -7.85 -0.88
CA ASN A 133 -8.97 -8.96 -0.16
C ASN A 133 -10.04 -9.65 0.71
N VAL A 134 -10.17 -10.97 0.63
CA VAL A 134 -11.24 -11.71 1.32
C VAL A 134 -10.70 -12.30 2.62
N ASP A 135 -11.18 -11.77 3.74
CA ASP A 135 -10.75 -12.12 5.10
C ASP A 135 -11.93 -12.70 5.91
N LEU A 136 -12.43 -13.85 5.46
CA LEU A 136 -13.56 -14.54 6.09
C LEU A 136 -13.05 -15.73 6.89
N GLU A 137 -13.11 -15.62 8.22
CA GLU A 137 -12.55 -16.61 9.15
C GLU A 137 -13.64 -17.34 9.95
N GLY A 138 -13.37 -18.54 10.45
CA GLY A 138 -14.32 -19.27 11.31
C GLY A 138 -15.56 -19.81 10.58
N LEU A 139 -15.47 -20.02 9.26
CA LEU A 139 -16.53 -20.58 8.44
C LEU A 139 -16.85 -22.03 8.81
N ASN A 140 -18.11 -22.42 8.66
CA ASN A 140 -18.57 -23.81 8.80
C ASN A 140 -19.02 -24.41 7.45
N GLU A 141 -19.16 -25.73 7.42
CA GLU A 141 -19.44 -26.52 6.21
C GLU A 141 -20.93 -26.56 5.83
N THR A 142 -21.82 -25.98 6.64
CA THR A 142 -23.28 -26.18 6.56
C THR A 142 -24.02 -25.17 5.68
N HIS A 143 -23.32 -24.47 4.79
CA HIS A 143 -23.88 -23.42 3.93
C HIS A 143 -23.82 -23.74 2.44
#